data_AF-A0A8J3SYQ6-F1
#
_entry.id   AF-A0A8J3SYQ6-F1
#
_cell.length_a   1.000
_cell.length_b   1.000
_cell.length_c   1.000
_cell.angle_alpha   90.00
_cell.angle_beta   90.00
_cell.angle_gamma   90.00
#
_symmetry.space_group_name_H-M   'P 1'
#
loop_
_entity.id
_entity.type
_entity.pdbx_description
1 polymer ?
#
loop_
_entity_poly.entity_id
_entity_poly.type
_entity_poly.pdbx_seq_one_letter_code
_entity_poly.pdbx_strand_id
1 'polypeptide(L)'
;MSALVQREAAAIREEWLGLALSALPADRPAAQAAISELYRLIGQAPPRFHWVSSPAAALVTAPPGTRPRPSDAVENLSGWPLPPLLTSAMRELCRELDARVRWVHQPMDQMIRRRVRGPLSRSADRSLRMALWSAHHPRDHPANTWYGTQCVSWIAHYDALRRAAGVVFTPEQTRRFEAWATVARSCGWWWPGEEVCVVSERPVEVRTEPGGDDGEVRLHCADGPAVRYADGWDVHAWHGTRVPAWVITDPGVRRIEQEANVEVRRCAIERIGWEAYIEGAGLRPIASAPDPGNPGSELRLFAMRRGSRVLLAVNGSLERDGRRRRYGLVVPDFLDDPIAAAGWTYGLSAEQYSLLVRRT
;
A
#
# COMPACT_ATOMS: atom_id res chain seq x y z
N MET A 1 10.92 26.87 -13.00
CA MET A 1 9.61 26.24 -12.69
C MET A 1 9.08 26.91 -11.43
N SER A 2 7.85 27.45 -11.43
CA SER A 2 7.37 28.29 -10.32
C SER A 2 7.09 27.47 -9.05
N ALA A 3 7.51 27.98 -7.88
CA ALA A 3 7.16 27.43 -6.57
C ALA A 3 5.64 27.36 -6.35
N LEU A 4 4.85 28.15 -7.09
CA LEU A 4 3.40 28.08 -7.07
C LEU A 4 2.87 26.75 -7.62
N VAL A 5 3.36 26.30 -8.79
CA VAL A 5 2.95 25.04 -9.44
C VAL A 5 3.29 23.83 -8.57
N GLN A 6 4.44 23.88 -7.89
CA GLN A 6 4.82 22.80 -6.97
C GLN A 6 3.91 22.73 -5.73
N ARG A 7 3.51 23.89 -5.19
CA ARG A 7 2.56 23.96 -4.07
C ARG A 7 1.18 23.47 -4.47
N GLU A 8 0.71 23.85 -5.66
CA GLU A 8 -0.57 23.39 -6.19
C GLU A 8 -0.57 21.88 -6.42
N ALA A 9 0.50 21.33 -7.02
CA ALA A 9 0.63 19.88 -7.19
C ALA A 9 0.64 19.12 -5.84
N ALA A 10 1.31 19.67 -4.81
CA ALA A 10 1.28 19.10 -3.47
C ALA A 10 -0.13 19.13 -2.85
N ALA A 11 -0.86 20.24 -2.99
CA ALA A 11 -2.24 20.35 -2.52
C ALA A 11 -3.18 19.36 -3.22
N ILE A 12 -3.04 19.18 -4.54
CA ILE A 12 -3.83 18.19 -5.30
C ILE A 12 -3.49 16.77 -4.85
N ARG A 13 -2.21 16.45 -4.62
CA ARG A 13 -1.82 15.15 -4.06
C ARG A 13 -2.49 14.92 -2.71
N GLU A 14 -2.45 15.89 -1.80
CA GLU A 14 -3.04 15.78 -0.46
C GLU A 14 -4.57 15.63 -0.51
N GLU A 15 -5.23 16.37 -1.40
CA GLU A 15 -6.67 16.26 -1.67
C GLU A 15 -7.06 14.84 -2.09
N TRP A 16 -6.39 14.31 -3.13
CA TRP A 16 -6.69 12.96 -3.64
C TRP A 16 -6.27 11.85 -2.68
N LEU A 17 -5.20 12.05 -1.89
CA LEU A 17 -4.83 11.11 -0.83
C LEU A 17 -5.88 11.07 0.27
N GLY A 18 -6.38 12.23 0.71
CA GLY A 18 -7.44 12.34 1.71
C GLY A 18 -8.75 11.68 1.24
N LEU A 19 -9.10 11.83 -0.03
CA LEU A 19 -10.25 11.15 -0.64
C LEU A 19 -10.07 9.62 -0.66
N ALA A 20 -8.89 9.14 -1.06
CA ALA A 20 -8.59 7.72 -1.09
C ALA A 20 -8.64 7.09 0.30
N LEU A 21 -8.16 7.79 1.33
CA LEU A 21 -8.12 7.30 2.71
C LEU A 21 -9.35 7.72 3.53
N SER A 22 -10.39 8.25 2.89
CA SER A 22 -11.56 8.78 3.58
C SER A 22 -12.28 7.70 4.38
N ALA A 23 -12.52 8.00 5.65
CA ALA A 23 -13.35 7.20 6.54
C ALA A 23 -14.79 7.72 6.65
N LEU A 24 -15.17 8.69 5.80
CA LEU A 24 -16.55 9.16 5.72
C LEU A 24 -17.40 8.14 4.95
N PRO A 25 -18.71 8.03 5.26
CA PRO A 25 -19.62 7.17 4.53
C PRO A 25 -19.57 7.38 3.01
N ALA A 26 -19.85 6.34 2.24
CA ALA A 26 -19.94 6.48 0.79
C ALA A 26 -21.14 7.37 0.40
N ASP A 27 -20.94 8.22 -0.60
CA ASP A 27 -22.03 8.92 -1.27
C ASP A 27 -22.65 7.95 -2.29
N ARG A 28 -23.60 7.14 -1.81
CA ARG A 28 -24.23 6.10 -2.64
C ARG A 28 -24.89 6.67 -3.89
N PRO A 29 -25.71 7.74 -3.83
CA PRO A 29 -26.30 8.33 -5.03
C PRO A 29 -25.27 8.76 -6.07
N ALA A 30 -24.21 9.46 -5.66
CA ALA A 30 -23.17 9.92 -6.59
C ALA A 30 -22.39 8.73 -7.20
N ALA A 31 -22.04 7.73 -6.38
CA ALA A 31 -21.36 6.53 -6.86
C ALA A 31 -22.22 5.76 -7.87
N GLN A 32 -23.51 5.57 -7.59
CA GLN A 32 -24.43 4.86 -8.48
C GLN A 32 -24.62 5.60 -9.80
N ALA A 33 -24.79 6.92 -9.76
CA ALA A 33 -24.92 7.74 -10.96
C ALA A 33 -23.66 7.66 -11.84
N ALA A 34 -22.48 7.79 -11.23
CA ALA A 34 -21.20 7.77 -11.94
C ALA A 34 -20.85 6.38 -12.48
N ILE A 35 -21.08 5.30 -11.73
CA ILE A 35 -20.90 3.92 -12.23
C ILE A 35 -21.88 3.65 -13.38
N SER A 36 -23.14 4.06 -13.26
CA SER A 36 -24.12 3.92 -14.34
C SER A 36 -23.67 4.64 -15.63
N GLU A 37 -23.05 5.80 -15.49
CA GLU A 37 -22.44 6.52 -16.61
C GLU A 37 -21.28 5.74 -17.24
N LEU A 38 -20.40 5.14 -16.42
CA LEU A 38 -19.33 4.27 -16.92
C LEU A 38 -19.86 3.06 -17.70
N TYR A 39 -20.99 2.45 -17.29
CA TYR A 39 -21.63 1.38 -18.06
C TYR A 39 -22.13 1.88 -19.41
N ARG A 40 -22.81 3.05 -19.44
CA ARG A 40 -23.29 3.64 -20.70
C ARG A 40 -22.14 3.94 -21.67
N LEU A 41 -21.01 4.41 -21.17
CA LEU A 41 -19.82 4.70 -21.97
C LEU A 41 -19.24 3.46 -22.68
N ILE A 42 -19.46 2.27 -22.14
CA ILE A 42 -19.07 0.99 -22.76
C ILE A 42 -20.23 0.28 -23.47
N GLY A 43 -21.34 0.99 -23.73
CA GLY A 43 -22.50 0.46 -24.43
C GLY A 43 -23.36 -0.51 -23.61
N GLN A 44 -23.24 -0.49 -22.28
CA GLN A 44 -24.01 -1.34 -21.37
C GLN A 44 -25.15 -0.57 -20.70
N ALA A 45 -26.22 -1.28 -20.34
CA ALA A 45 -27.29 -0.72 -19.52
C ALA A 45 -26.80 -0.50 -18.08
N PRO A 46 -27.33 0.50 -17.35
CA PRO A 46 -27.02 0.70 -15.94
C PRO A 46 -27.32 -0.57 -15.11
N PRO A 47 -26.41 -1.00 -14.22
CA PRO A 47 -26.60 -2.19 -13.42
C PRO A 47 -27.53 -1.91 -12.22
N ARG A 48 -28.04 -2.96 -11.59
CA ARG A 48 -28.52 -2.86 -10.21
C ARG A 48 -27.32 -2.77 -9.27
N PHE A 49 -27.50 -2.15 -8.11
CA PHE A 49 -26.41 -1.98 -7.14
C PHE A 49 -26.61 -2.85 -5.91
N HIS A 50 -25.55 -3.58 -5.55
CA HIS A 50 -25.48 -4.32 -4.30
C HIS A 50 -24.37 -3.71 -3.42
N TRP A 51 -24.78 -3.03 -2.35
CA TRP A 51 -23.85 -2.45 -1.39
C TRP A 51 -23.47 -3.48 -0.32
N VAL A 52 -22.17 -3.59 -0.04
CA VAL A 52 -21.62 -4.45 1.00
C VAL A 52 -20.80 -3.62 1.99
N SER A 53 -20.75 -4.07 3.25
CA SER A 53 -20.10 -3.33 4.33
C SER A 53 -18.57 -3.30 4.22
N SER A 54 -17.98 -4.23 3.48
CA SER A 54 -16.53 -4.33 3.28
C SER A 54 -16.17 -5.13 2.01
N PRO A 55 -14.91 -5.03 1.54
CA PRO A 55 -14.40 -5.90 0.48
C PRO A 55 -14.44 -7.39 0.83
N ALA A 56 -14.31 -7.77 2.11
CA ALA A 56 -14.46 -9.15 2.53
C ALA A 56 -15.91 -9.64 2.37
N ALA A 57 -16.88 -8.79 2.72
CA ALA A 57 -18.30 -9.10 2.50
C ALA A 57 -18.63 -9.27 1.00
N ALA A 58 -17.92 -8.59 0.10
CA ALA A 58 -18.09 -8.76 -1.35
C ALA A 58 -17.79 -10.18 -1.85
N LEU A 59 -16.95 -10.94 -1.15
CA LEU A 59 -16.55 -12.29 -1.56
C LEU A 59 -17.57 -13.35 -1.20
N VAL A 60 -18.31 -13.14 -0.11
CA VAL A 60 -19.21 -14.14 0.47
C VAL A 60 -20.69 -13.83 0.23
N THR A 61 -21.01 -12.61 -0.22
CA THR A 61 -22.41 -12.18 -0.40
C THR A 61 -22.85 -12.35 -1.85
N ALA A 62 -23.89 -13.15 -2.07
CA ALA A 62 -24.60 -13.20 -3.33
C ALA A 62 -25.52 -11.97 -3.47
N PRO A 63 -25.59 -11.33 -4.64
CA PRO A 63 -26.54 -10.25 -4.86
C PRO A 63 -28.00 -10.67 -4.55
N PRO A 64 -28.79 -9.83 -3.88
CA PRO A 64 -30.18 -10.13 -3.59
C PRO A 64 -31.00 -10.39 -4.87
N GLY A 65 -31.73 -11.51 -4.90
CA GLY A 65 -32.60 -11.86 -6.02
C GLY A 65 -31.89 -12.47 -7.23
N THR A 66 -30.58 -12.76 -7.15
CA THR A 66 -29.88 -13.60 -8.12
C THR A 66 -29.68 -14.99 -7.55
N ARG A 67 -29.65 -16.01 -8.42
CA ARG A 67 -29.25 -17.37 -8.01
C ARG A 67 -27.73 -17.45 -8.18
N PRO A 68 -26.94 -17.42 -7.10
CA PRO A 68 -25.49 -17.31 -7.21
C PRO A 68 -24.91 -18.50 -7.97
N ARG A 69 -24.17 -18.23 -9.04
CA ARG A 69 -23.30 -19.22 -9.68
C ARG A 69 -21.89 -19.01 -9.16
N PRO A 70 -21.07 -20.09 -9.04
CA PRO A 70 -19.67 -19.94 -8.68
C PRO A 70 -18.92 -18.92 -9.56
N SER A 71 -19.23 -18.85 -10.86
CA SER A 71 -18.68 -17.86 -11.81
C SER A 71 -18.92 -16.40 -11.41
N ASP A 72 -19.97 -16.14 -10.64
CA ASP A 72 -20.43 -14.80 -10.28
C ASP A 72 -19.78 -14.30 -8.98
N ALA A 73 -18.91 -15.12 -8.36
CA ALA A 73 -18.13 -14.70 -7.21
C ALA A 73 -17.02 -13.73 -7.64
N VAL A 74 -16.77 -12.71 -6.82
CA VAL A 74 -15.69 -11.72 -7.02
C VAL A 74 -14.31 -12.37 -7.14
N GLU A 75 -14.13 -13.58 -6.59
CA GLU A 75 -12.90 -14.37 -6.74
C GLU A 75 -12.60 -14.73 -8.21
N ASN A 76 -13.66 -14.87 -9.03
CA ASN A 76 -13.59 -15.20 -10.45
C ASN A 76 -13.61 -13.96 -11.36
N LEU A 77 -13.31 -12.78 -10.82
CA LEU A 77 -13.30 -11.50 -11.54
C LEU A 77 -12.47 -11.53 -12.83
N SER A 78 -11.41 -12.35 -12.89
CA SER A 78 -10.58 -12.49 -14.10
C SER A 78 -11.35 -13.03 -15.30
N GLY A 79 -12.45 -13.75 -15.08
CA GLY A 79 -13.35 -14.26 -16.12
C GLY A 79 -14.53 -13.34 -16.45
N TRP A 80 -14.70 -12.21 -15.76
CA TRP A 80 -15.84 -11.32 -15.99
C TRP A 80 -15.65 -10.46 -17.25
N PRO A 81 -16.71 -10.21 -18.03
CA PRO A 81 -16.58 -9.49 -19.30
C PRO A 81 -16.43 -7.97 -19.15
N LEU A 82 -16.97 -7.37 -18.07
CA LEU A 82 -16.99 -5.91 -17.91
C LEU A 82 -15.68 -5.27 -17.42
N PRO A 83 -14.93 -5.84 -16.45
CA PRO A 83 -13.65 -5.26 -16.04
C PRO A 83 -12.69 -4.95 -17.20
N PRO A 84 -12.43 -5.86 -18.17
CA PRO A 84 -11.54 -5.54 -19.29
C PRO A 84 -12.09 -4.44 -20.21
N LEU A 85 -13.41 -4.37 -20.44
CA LEU A 85 -14.03 -3.29 -21.24
C LEU A 85 -13.85 -1.92 -20.57
N LEU A 86 -14.12 -1.83 -19.27
CA LEU A 86 -13.95 -0.60 -18.49
C LEU A 86 -12.47 -0.19 -18.40
N THR A 87 -11.57 -1.14 -18.18
CA THR A 87 -10.13 -0.89 -18.22
C THR A 87 -9.70 -0.38 -19.60
N SER A 88 -10.24 -0.92 -20.70
CA SER A 88 -9.94 -0.46 -22.06
C SER A 88 -10.42 0.98 -22.29
N ALA A 89 -11.66 1.29 -21.89
CA ALA A 89 -12.21 2.64 -21.99
C ALA A 89 -11.40 3.66 -21.18
N MET A 90 -10.94 3.29 -19.98
CA MET A 90 -10.03 4.13 -19.19
C MET A 90 -8.69 4.34 -19.92
N ARG A 91 -8.07 3.28 -20.45
CA ARG A 91 -6.79 3.40 -21.16
C ARG A 91 -6.91 4.24 -22.43
N GLU A 92 -8.02 4.15 -23.13
CA GLU A 92 -8.33 4.99 -24.28
C GLU A 92 -8.45 6.47 -23.87
N LEU A 93 -9.20 6.76 -22.82
CA LEU A 93 -9.26 8.11 -22.27
C LEU A 93 -7.86 8.62 -21.91
N CYS A 94 -7.04 7.84 -21.19
CA CYS A 94 -5.67 8.26 -20.88
C CYS A 94 -4.84 8.57 -22.13
N ARG A 95 -4.92 7.75 -23.18
CA ARG A 95 -4.23 8.01 -24.46
C ARG A 95 -4.70 9.32 -25.10
N GLU A 96 -6.01 9.58 -25.11
CA GLU A 96 -6.57 10.82 -25.63
C GLU A 96 -6.17 12.06 -24.81
N LEU A 97 -6.08 11.93 -23.49
CA LEU A 97 -5.65 13.00 -22.59
C LEU A 97 -4.14 13.26 -22.73
N ASP A 98 -3.33 12.21 -22.85
CA ASP A 98 -1.90 12.32 -23.12
C ASP A 98 -1.64 13.07 -24.44
N ALA A 99 -2.48 12.86 -25.47
CA ALA A 99 -2.40 13.60 -26.73
C ALA A 99 -2.69 15.12 -26.58
N ARG A 100 -3.33 15.56 -25.49
CA ARG A 100 -3.52 16.99 -25.16
C ARG A 100 -2.27 17.61 -24.52
N VAL A 101 -1.34 16.80 -24.00
CA VAL A 101 -0.10 17.25 -23.35
C VAL A 101 0.95 17.65 -24.39
N ARG A 102 0.82 18.88 -24.89
CA ARG A 102 1.78 19.52 -25.81
C ARG A 102 3.18 19.67 -25.21
N TRP A 103 4.19 19.93 -26.07
CA TRP A 103 5.59 20.13 -25.67
C TRP A 103 5.78 21.18 -24.56
N VAL A 104 4.99 22.25 -24.57
CA VAL A 104 5.00 23.30 -23.53
C VAL A 104 4.63 22.79 -22.14
N HIS A 105 3.88 21.69 -22.04
CA HIS A 105 3.46 21.10 -20.76
C HIS A 105 4.43 20.03 -20.25
N GLN A 106 5.35 19.53 -21.09
CA GLN A 106 6.20 18.37 -20.76
C GLN A 106 7.01 18.52 -19.45
N PRO A 107 7.63 19.68 -19.16
CA PRO A 107 8.33 19.85 -17.89
C PRO A 107 7.39 19.77 -16.67
N MET A 108 6.16 20.27 -16.81
CA MET A 108 5.14 20.19 -15.75
C MET A 108 4.60 18.77 -15.61
N ASP A 109 4.33 18.07 -16.72
CA ASP A 109 3.87 16.68 -16.70
C ASP A 109 4.87 15.77 -15.97
N GLN A 110 6.17 15.89 -16.27
CA GLN A 110 7.21 15.13 -15.57
C GLN A 110 7.23 15.41 -14.07
N MET A 111 7.05 16.68 -13.67
CA MET A 111 6.96 17.05 -12.26
C MET A 111 5.69 16.48 -11.61
N ILE A 112 4.53 16.55 -12.28
CA ILE A 112 3.26 16.03 -11.76
C ILE A 112 3.34 14.51 -11.59
N ARG A 113 3.94 13.80 -12.55
CA ARG A 113 4.17 12.36 -12.43
C ARG A 113 5.02 12.02 -11.21
N ARG A 114 6.10 12.78 -10.97
CA ARG A 114 7.02 12.54 -9.84
C ARG A 114 6.41 12.90 -8.49
N ARG A 115 5.68 14.01 -8.40
CA ARG A 115 5.21 14.59 -7.12
C ARG A 115 3.77 14.27 -6.76
N VAL A 116 2.95 13.86 -7.73
CA VAL A 116 1.53 13.55 -7.53
C VAL A 116 1.27 12.08 -7.82
N ARG A 117 1.45 11.65 -9.08
CA ARG A 117 1.07 10.30 -9.50
C ARG A 117 1.87 9.21 -8.79
N GLY A 118 3.20 9.33 -8.76
CA GLY A 118 4.09 8.34 -8.14
C GLY A 118 3.79 8.13 -6.65
N PRO A 119 3.83 9.19 -5.82
CA PRO A 119 3.51 9.13 -4.40
C PRO A 119 2.11 8.57 -4.10
N LEU A 120 1.09 9.00 -4.85
CA LEU A 120 -0.27 8.46 -4.68
C LEU A 120 -0.37 7.00 -5.05
N SER A 121 0.30 6.57 -6.12
CA SER A 121 0.34 5.16 -6.50
C SER A 121 0.96 4.34 -5.37
N ARG A 122 2.16 4.71 -4.91
CA ARG A 122 2.85 4.00 -3.81
C ARG A 122 2.04 3.99 -2.51
N SER A 123 1.34 5.08 -2.21
CA SER A 123 0.46 5.17 -1.03
C SER A 123 -0.75 4.25 -1.16
N ALA A 124 -1.41 4.22 -2.32
CA ALA A 124 -2.54 3.33 -2.59
C ALA A 124 -2.14 1.84 -2.52
N ASP A 125 -0.96 1.50 -3.04
CA ASP A 125 -0.35 0.17 -2.96
C ASP A 125 -0.15 -0.27 -1.50
N ARG A 126 0.43 0.62 -0.69
CA ARG A 126 0.74 0.39 0.73
C ARG A 126 -0.43 0.67 1.69
N SER A 127 -1.63 0.86 1.16
CA SER A 127 -2.84 1.08 1.95
C SER A 127 -4.05 0.29 1.45
N LEU A 128 -4.90 0.92 0.64
CA LEU A 128 -6.19 0.37 0.22
C LEU A 128 -6.05 -0.98 -0.49
N ARG A 129 -5.00 -1.16 -1.31
CA ARG A 129 -4.79 -2.43 -2.02
C ARG A 129 -4.29 -3.53 -1.10
N MET A 130 -3.46 -3.20 -0.13
CA MET A 130 -3.06 -4.13 0.92
C MET A 130 -4.27 -4.60 1.73
N ALA A 131 -5.20 -3.70 2.06
CA ALA A 131 -6.45 -4.07 2.73
C ALA A 131 -7.28 -5.00 1.85
N LEU A 132 -7.48 -4.68 0.57
CA LEU A 132 -8.18 -5.53 -0.39
C LEU A 132 -7.56 -6.93 -0.51
N TRP A 133 -6.23 -7.05 -0.59
CA TRP A 133 -5.54 -8.33 -0.64
C TRP A 133 -5.68 -9.17 0.64
N SER A 134 -6.12 -8.55 1.74
CA SER A 134 -6.49 -9.30 2.94
C SER A 134 -7.85 -9.99 2.84
N ALA A 135 -8.75 -9.49 1.99
CA ALA A 135 -10.03 -10.14 1.69
C ALA A 135 -9.81 -11.31 0.73
N HIS A 136 -9.08 -11.07 -0.36
CA HIS A 136 -8.81 -12.07 -1.39
C HIS A 136 -7.42 -11.84 -1.99
N HIS A 137 -6.59 -12.89 -2.07
CA HIS A 137 -5.38 -12.84 -2.88
C HIS A 137 -5.75 -13.17 -4.33
N PRO A 138 -5.83 -12.19 -5.25
CA PRO A 138 -5.99 -12.51 -6.66
C PRO A 138 -4.81 -13.36 -7.11
N ARG A 139 -5.07 -14.64 -7.41
CA ARG A 139 -4.07 -15.56 -7.97
C ARG A 139 -3.65 -15.14 -9.39
N ASP A 140 -4.44 -14.28 -10.05
CA ASP A 140 -4.29 -13.93 -11.47
C ASP A 140 -3.98 -12.44 -11.73
N HIS A 141 -3.14 -12.20 -12.72
CA HIS A 141 -2.76 -10.87 -13.21
C HIS A 141 -3.91 -9.96 -13.72
N PRO A 142 -4.99 -10.47 -14.36
CA PRO A 142 -6.10 -9.64 -14.86
C PRO A 142 -6.88 -8.93 -13.74
N ALA A 143 -7.11 -9.60 -12.61
CA ALA A 143 -7.78 -8.99 -11.45
C ALA A 143 -6.95 -7.82 -10.87
N ASN A 144 -5.61 -7.97 -10.83
CA ASN A 144 -4.72 -6.87 -10.46
C ASN A 144 -4.81 -5.68 -11.41
N THR A 145 -5.14 -5.91 -12.69
CA THR A 145 -5.33 -4.82 -13.66
C THR A 145 -6.57 -3.99 -13.33
N TRP A 146 -7.69 -4.63 -12.96
CA TRP A 146 -8.92 -3.92 -12.57
C TRP A 146 -8.73 -3.05 -11.34
N TYR A 147 -8.06 -3.58 -10.30
CA TYR A 147 -7.76 -2.80 -9.10
C TYR A 147 -6.76 -1.66 -9.37
N GLY A 148 -5.90 -1.81 -10.39
CA GLY A 148 -5.08 -0.72 -10.91
C GLY A 148 -5.91 0.38 -11.58
N THR A 149 -6.98 0.03 -12.31
CA THR A 149 -7.90 1.00 -12.95
C THR A 149 -8.61 1.89 -11.92
N GLN A 150 -8.94 1.35 -10.75
CA GLN A 150 -9.60 2.11 -9.69
C GLN A 150 -8.63 2.99 -8.85
N CYS A 151 -7.32 2.98 -9.14
CA CYS A 151 -6.34 3.76 -8.39
C CYS A 151 -6.49 5.27 -8.64
N VAL A 152 -6.62 6.06 -7.58
CA VAL A 152 -6.78 7.54 -7.68
C VAL A 152 -5.59 8.25 -8.34
N SER A 153 -4.42 7.61 -8.42
CA SER A 153 -3.17 8.26 -8.85
C SER A 153 -3.21 8.78 -10.28
N TRP A 154 -3.89 8.08 -11.20
CA TRP A 154 -4.05 8.53 -12.58
C TRP A 154 -5.08 9.67 -12.67
N ILE A 155 -6.13 9.63 -11.85
CA ILE A 155 -7.14 10.69 -11.79
C ILE A 155 -6.50 11.99 -11.29
N ALA A 156 -5.75 11.91 -10.18
CA ALA A 156 -5.01 13.03 -9.62
C ALA A 156 -3.98 13.61 -10.58
N HIS A 157 -3.34 12.77 -11.40
CA HIS A 157 -2.41 13.21 -12.44
C HIS A 157 -3.10 14.10 -13.48
N TYR A 158 -4.22 13.66 -14.05
CA TYR A 158 -4.94 14.45 -15.05
C TYR A 158 -5.66 15.66 -14.44
N ASP A 159 -6.13 15.58 -13.20
CA ASP A 159 -6.67 16.75 -12.49
C ASP A 159 -5.58 17.81 -12.26
N ALA A 160 -4.36 17.39 -11.89
CA ALA A 160 -3.21 18.28 -11.78
C ALA A 160 -2.77 18.86 -13.12
N LEU A 161 -2.83 18.10 -14.22
CA LEU A 161 -2.56 18.64 -15.56
C LEU A 161 -3.57 19.72 -15.94
N ARG A 162 -4.84 19.54 -15.59
CA ARG A 162 -5.89 20.53 -15.84
C ARG A 162 -5.71 21.79 -14.98
N ARG A 163 -5.53 21.63 -13.66
CA ARG A 163 -5.49 22.72 -12.68
C ARG A 163 -4.16 23.47 -12.67
N ALA A 164 -3.04 22.74 -12.59
CA ALA A 164 -1.71 23.34 -12.40
C ALA A 164 -0.95 23.60 -13.72
N ALA A 165 -1.24 22.82 -14.79
CA ALA A 165 -0.58 22.97 -16.09
C ALA A 165 -1.48 23.57 -17.19
N GLY A 166 -2.76 23.84 -16.89
CA GLY A 166 -3.70 24.48 -17.82
C GLY A 166 -4.10 23.63 -19.02
N VAL A 167 -3.99 22.29 -18.94
CA VAL A 167 -4.38 21.40 -20.04
C VAL A 167 -5.90 21.39 -20.17
N VAL A 168 -6.40 21.75 -21.35
CA VAL A 168 -7.84 21.83 -21.63
C VAL A 168 -8.36 20.52 -22.25
N PHE A 169 -9.37 19.95 -21.63
CA PHE A 169 -10.10 18.77 -22.13
C PHE A 169 -11.32 19.20 -22.96
N THR A 170 -11.71 18.38 -23.92
CA THR A 170 -13.01 18.58 -24.61
C THR A 170 -14.18 18.29 -23.65
N PRO A 171 -15.41 18.72 -23.99
CA PRO A 171 -16.59 18.36 -23.20
C PRO A 171 -16.74 16.85 -23.01
N GLU A 172 -16.49 16.07 -24.06
CA GLU A 172 -16.58 14.60 -24.00
C GLU A 172 -15.46 13.97 -23.17
N GLN A 173 -14.23 14.47 -23.26
CA GLN A 173 -13.13 14.02 -22.39
C GLN A 173 -13.40 14.37 -20.92
N THR A 174 -13.99 15.53 -20.67
CA THR A 174 -14.38 15.98 -19.33
C THR A 174 -15.47 15.09 -18.76
N ARG A 175 -16.50 14.77 -19.54
CA ARG A 175 -17.58 13.85 -19.16
C ARG A 175 -17.04 12.47 -18.76
N ARG A 176 -16.19 11.87 -19.60
CA ARG A 176 -15.56 10.57 -19.31
C ARG A 176 -14.65 10.62 -18.08
N PHE A 177 -13.84 11.66 -17.94
CA PHE A 177 -12.95 11.85 -16.81
C PHE A 177 -13.72 12.03 -15.49
N GLU A 178 -14.74 12.89 -15.48
CA GLU A 178 -15.52 13.17 -14.27
C GLU A 178 -16.36 11.96 -13.82
N ALA A 179 -16.77 11.06 -14.72
CA ALA A 179 -17.37 9.79 -14.32
C ALA A 179 -16.42 8.97 -13.43
N TRP A 180 -15.17 8.78 -13.87
CA TRP A 180 -14.15 8.09 -13.07
C TRP A 180 -13.79 8.85 -11.78
N ALA A 181 -13.62 10.17 -11.88
CA ALA A 181 -13.27 11.02 -10.75
C ALA A 181 -14.36 11.03 -9.68
N THR A 182 -15.63 11.02 -10.08
CA THR A 182 -16.78 10.94 -9.16
C THR A 182 -16.82 9.59 -8.45
N VAL A 183 -16.64 8.46 -9.16
CA VAL A 183 -16.58 7.14 -8.50
C VAL A 183 -15.49 7.10 -7.43
N ALA A 184 -14.28 7.57 -7.76
CA ALA A 184 -13.18 7.63 -6.80
C ALA A 184 -13.47 8.53 -5.57
N ARG A 185 -14.27 9.59 -5.74
CA ARG A 185 -14.68 10.50 -4.66
C ARG A 185 -15.87 9.98 -3.84
N SER A 186 -16.66 9.05 -4.36
CA SER A 186 -17.94 8.70 -3.77
C SER A 186 -17.97 7.35 -3.06
N CYS A 187 -17.16 6.36 -3.42
CA CYS A 187 -17.20 5.03 -2.80
C CYS A 187 -15.82 4.42 -2.54
N GLY A 188 -15.82 3.18 -2.01
CA GLY A 188 -14.64 2.32 -1.95
C GLY A 188 -14.47 1.48 -3.22
N TRP A 189 -14.07 0.23 -3.06
CA TRP A 189 -13.92 -0.72 -4.17
C TRP A 189 -15.26 -1.11 -4.79
N TRP A 190 -15.26 -1.37 -6.09
CA TRP A 190 -16.43 -1.89 -6.80
C TRP A 190 -16.07 -2.96 -7.84
N TRP A 191 -17.03 -3.81 -8.14
CA TRP A 191 -16.92 -4.96 -9.03
C TRP A 191 -18.07 -4.96 -10.04
N PRO A 192 -17.77 -4.73 -11.33
CA PRO A 192 -18.80 -4.59 -12.36
C PRO A 192 -19.25 -5.95 -12.89
N GLY A 193 -20.41 -6.43 -12.46
CA GLY A 193 -21.11 -7.56 -13.08
C GLY A 193 -22.13 -7.09 -14.13
N GLU A 194 -22.52 -7.98 -15.05
CA GLU A 194 -23.40 -7.63 -16.18
C GLU A 194 -24.76 -7.06 -15.73
N GLU A 195 -25.38 -7.67 -14.72
CA GLU A 195 -26.68 -7.21 -14.19
C GLU A 195 -26.55 -6.47 -12.86
N VAL A 196 -25.53 -6.82 -12.07
CA VAL A 196 -25.33 -6.27 -10.72
C VAL A 196 -23.90 -5.78 -10.56
N CYS A 197 -23.76 -4.53 -10.13
CA CYS A 197 -22.52 -3.98 -9.64
C CYS A 197 -22.46 -4.10 -8.11
N VAL A 198 -21.44 -4.80 -7.60
CA VAL A 198 -21.16 -4.85 -6.16
C VAL A 198 -20.30 -3.64 -5.79
N VAL A 199 -20.66 -2.93 -4.73
CA VAL A 199 -19.94 -1.73 -4.27
C VAL A 199 -19.68 -1.87 -2.77
N SER A 200 -18.43 -1.72 -2.37
CA SER A 200 -18.05 -1.69 -0.96
C SER A 200 -18.28 -0.29 -0.37
N GLU A 201 -18.82 -0.26 0.84
CA GLU A 201 -18.67 0.88 1.74
C GLU A 201 -17.20 1.20 1.98
N ARG A 202 -16.96 2.41 2.48
CA ARG A 202 -15.64 2.84 2.95
C ARG A 202 -15.31 2.26 4.32
N PRO A 203 -14.02 2.11 4.66
CA PRO A 203 -13.65 1.85 6.04
C PRO A 203 -14.16 2.99 6.94
N VAL A 204 -14.45 2.66 8.20
CA VAL A 204 -14.81 3.64 9.24
C VAL A 204 -13.58 4.19 9.97
N GLU A 205 -12.41 3.57 9.77
CA GLU A 205 -11.15 4.04 10.30
C GLU A 205 -9.99 3.64 9.37
N VAL A 206 -9.08 4.58 9.12
CA VAL A 206 -7.82 4.35 8.40
C VAL A 206 -6.69 5.07 9.14
N ARG A 207 -5.68 4.32 9.56
CA ARG A 207 -4.48 4.83 10.25
C ARG A 207 -3.26 4.61 9.38
N THR A 208 -2.55 5.70 9.12
CA THR A 208 -1.33 5.70 8.33
C THR A 208 -0.21 6.40 9.07
N GLU A 209 1.01 6.14 8.62
CA GLU A 209 2.18 6.92 8.96
C GLU A 209 2.90 7.37 7.68
N PRO A 210 3.79 8.36 7.77
CA PRO A 210 4.64 8.74 6.64
C PRO A 210 5.54 7.57 6.20
N GLY A 211 5.51 7.22 4.91
CA GLY A 211 6.15 6.00 4.38
C GLY A 211 7.25 6.23 3.33
N GLY A 212 7.50 7.47 2.96
CA GLY A 212 8.45 7.87 1.92
C GLY A 212 8.42 9.38 1.71
N ASP A 213 9.18 9.86 0.74
CA ASP A 213 9.24 11.28 0.40
C ASP A 213 7.95 11.77 -0.28
N ASP A 214 7.87 13.07 -0.56
CA ASP A 214 6.76 13.68 -1.32
C ASP A 214 5.35 13.35 -0.78
N GLY A 215 5.20 13.28 0.56
CA GLY A 215 3.91 13.07 1.21
C GLY A 215 3.36 11.64 1.12
N GLU A 216 4.21 10.66 0.81
CA GLU A 216 3.81 9.25 0.82
C GLU A 216 3.43 8.75 2.22
N VAL A 217 2.41 7.89 2.24
CA VAL A 217 1.95 7.24 3.47
C VAL A 217 1.87 5.73 3.29
N ARG A 218 1.89 5.02 4.42
CA ARG A 218 1.68 3.56 4.50
C ARG A 218 0.81 3.24 5.70
N LEU A 219 0.07 2.13 5.66
CA LEU A 219 -0.75 1.72 6.80
C LEU A 219 0.11 1.36 8.01
N HIS A 220 -0.29 1.87 9.17
CA HIS A 220 0.34 1.54 10.44
C HIS A 220 -0.60 1.90 11.60
N CYS A 221 -0.71 1.00 12.57
CA CYS A 221 -1.26 1.30 13.89
C CYS A 221 -0.60 0.39 14.92
N ALA A 222 -0.06 0.96 16.00
CA ALA A 222 0.62 0.20 17.05
C ALA A 222 -0.31 -0.35 18.14
N ASP A 223 -1.54 0.15 18.18
CA ASP A 223 -2.49 -0.07 19.28
C ASP A 223 -3.84 -0.65 18.80
N GLY A 224 -3.95 -1.02 17.52
CA GLY A 224 -5.18 -1.53 16.92
C GLY A 224 -5.03 -1.84 15.42
N PRO A 225 -6.13 -2.07 14.70
CA PRO A 225 -6.06 -2.22 13.26
C PRO A 225 -5.69 -0.90 12.58
N ALA A 226 -5.02 -1.02 11.44
CA ALA A 226 -4.74 0.12 10.59
C ALA A 226 -5.94 0.46 9.68
N VAL A 227 -6.83 -0.50 9.40
CA VAL A 227 -8.10 -0.27 8.70
C VAL A 227 -9.20 -1.02 9.41
N ARG A 228 -10.34 -0.38 9.60
CA ARG A 228 -11.56 -1.00 10.15
C ARG A 228 -12.76 -0.69 9.28
N TYR A 229 -13.58 -1.70 9.00
CA TYR A 229 -14.89 -1.54 8.36
C TYR A 229 -16.03 -1.65 9.38
N ALA A 230 -17.21 -1.16 9.00
CA ALA A 230 -18.38 -1.11 9.89
C ALA A 230 -18.90 -2.49 10.32
N ASP A 231 -18.58 -3.53 9.55
CA ASP A 231 -18.90 -4.93 9.87
C ASP A 231 -17.88 -5.60 10.81
N GLY A 232 -16.89 -4.84 11.31
CA GLY A 232 -15.84 -5.35 12.18
C GLY A 232 -14.68 -6.03 11.44
N TRP A 233 -14.66 -5.98 10.10
CA TRP A 233 -13.52 -6.47 9.35
C TRP A 233 -12.31 -5.53 9.52
N ASP A 234 -11.26 -6.08 10.14
CA ASP A 234 -10.07 -5.36 10.56
C ASP A 234 -8.83 -5.81 9.79
N VAL A 235 -8.01 -4.84 9.36
CA VAL A 235 -6.69 -5.07 8.76
C VAL A 235 -5.63 -4.47 9.65
N HIS A 236 -4.70 -5.31 10.12
CA HIS A 236 -3.59 -4.89 10.97
C HIS A 236 -2.31 -4.71 10.13
N ALA A 237 -1.58 -3.63 10.40
CA ALA A 237 -0.35 -3.31 9.69
C ALA A 237 0.69 -2.69 10.62
N TRP A 238 1.94 -3.14 10.47
CA TRP A 238 3.12 -2.63 11.16
C TRP A 238 4.08 -2.03 10.15
N HIS A 239 4.28 -0.71 10.18
CA HIS A 239 5.16 0.02 9.26
C HIS A 239 4.98 -0.32 7.77
N GLY A 240 3.72 -0.48 7.33
CA GLY A 240 3.36 -0.86 5.95
C GLY A 240 3.39 -2.35 5.65
N THR A 241 3.80 -3.20 6.60
CA THR A 241 3.70 -4.66 6.48
C THR A 241 2.39 -5.14 7.09
N ARG A 242 1.59 -5.88 6.32
CA ARG A 242 0.40 -6.56 6.87
C ARG A 242 0.83 -7.63 7.87
N VAL A 243 0.20 -7.61 9.04
CA VAL A 243 0.47 -8.58 10.11
C VAL A 243 -0.84 -9.16 10.65
N PRO A 244 -0.83 -10.35 11.24
CA PRO A 244 -1.95 -10.84 12.04
C PRO A 244 -2.21 -9.94 13.26
N ALA A 245 -3.44 -9.92 13.75
CA ALA A 245 -3.84 -9.11 14.91
C ALA A 245 -2.98 -9.37 16.16
N TRP A 246 -2.51 -10.61 16.35
CA TRP A 246 -1.68 -10.98 17.50
C TRP A 246 -0.37 -10.18 17.56
N VAL A 247 0.17 -9.75 16.42
CA VAL A 247 1.40 -8.94 16.39
C VAL A 247 1.19 -7.60 17.08
N ILE A 248 -0.03 -7.05 17.04
CA ILE A 248 -0.35 -5.75 17.61
C ILE A 248 -0.89 -5.88 19.04
N THR A 249 -1.80 -6.85 19.25
CA THR A 249 -2.63 -6.94 20.45
C THR A 249 -2.04 -7.80 21.55
N ASP A 250 -1.29 -8.85 21.20
CA ASP A 250 -0.72 -9.81 22.15
C ASP A 250 0.53 -10.49 21.52
N PRO A 251 1.59 -9.70 21.26
CA PRO A 251 2.82 -10.23 20.72
C PRO A 251 3.61 -10.93 21.82
N GLY A 252 4.14 -12.11 21.52
CA GLY A 252 4.94 -12.88 22.48
C GLY A 252 5.87 -13.86 21.79
N VAL A 253 6.98 -14.16 22.46
CA VAL A 253 8.07 -15.00 21.93
C VAL A 253 7.56 -16.33 21.37
N ARG A 254 6.67 -17.02 22.09
CA ARG A 254 6.11 -18.29 21.63
C ARG A 254 5.41 -18.18 20.27
N ARG A 255 4.61 -17.12 20.06
CA ARG A 255 3.93 -16.88 18.78
C ARG A 255 4.92 -16.51 17.68
N ILE A 256 5.94 -15.72 18.02
CA ILE A 256 7.03 -15.37 17.10
C ILE A 256 7.75 -16.62 16.61
N GLU A 257 8.12 -17.55 17.49
CA GLU A 257 8.80 -18.80 17.11
C GLU A 257 7.93 -19.74 16.26
N GLN A 258 6.61 -19.70 16.46
CA GLN A 258 5.63 -20.51 15.71
C GLN A 258 5.26 -19.90 14.35
N GLU A 259 5.49 -18.60 14.16
CA GLU A 259 5.17 -17.90 12.91
C GLU A 259 6.15 -18.29 11.79
N ALA A 260 5.59 -18.77 10.69
CA ALA A 260 6.36 -19.22 9.54
C ALA A 260 6.87 -18.04 8.69
N ASN A 261 6.09 -16.96 8.61
CA ASN A 261 6.44 -15.79 7.82
C ASN A 261 7.50 -14.94 8.54
N VAL A 262 8.70 -14.88 7.95
CA VAL A 262 9.85 -14.16 8.51
C VAL A 262 9.58 -12.66 8.68
N GLU A 263 8.82 -12.04 7.77
CA GLU A 263 8.46 -10.62 7.87
C GLU A 263 7.49 -10.36 9.03
N VAL A 264 6.54 -11.28 9.26
CA VAL A 264 5.62 -11.17 10.41
C VAL A 264 6.40 -11.34 11.72
N ARG A 265 7.36 -12.28 11.78
CA ARG A 265 8.26 -12.41 12.94
C ARG A 265 9.05 -11.14 13.18
N ARG A 266 9.63 -10.55 12.12
CA ARG A 266 10.38 -9.29 12.22
C ARG A 266 9.51 -8.18 12.82
N CYS A 267 8.30 -7.98 12.30
CA CYS A 267 7.37 -6.98 12.83
C CYS A 267 7.00 -7.24 14.30
N ALA A 268 6.78 -8.49 14.69
CA ALA A 268 6.48 -8.83 16.07
C ALA A 268 7.65 -8.62 17.03
N ILE A 269 8.88 -8.93 16.60
CA ILE A 269 10.10 -8.64 17.37
C ILE A 269 10.30 -7.12 17.50
N GLU A 270 10.09 -6.36 16.41
CA GLU A 270 10.14 -4.89 16.45
C GLU A 270 9.10 -4.31 17.42
N ARG A 271 7.88 -4.87 17.45
CA ARG A 271 6.79 -4.43 18.34
C ARG A 271 7.12 -4.61 19.82
N ILE A 272 7.68 -5.75 20.21
CA ILE A 272 8.06 -6.02 21.62
C ILE A 272 9.42 -5.47 21.99
N GLY A 273 10.26 -5.18 20.98
CA GLY A 273 11.64 -4.76 21.13
C GLY A 273 12.61 -5.93 21.24
N TRP A 274 13.81 -5.73 20.68
CA TRP A 274 14.87 -6.74 20.67
C TRP A 274 15.32 -7.20 22.07
N GLU A 275 15.34 -6.30 23.05
CA GLU A 275 15.73 -6.63 24.43
C GLU A 275 14.77 -7.67 25.03
N ALA A 276 13.45 -7.38 24.99
CA ALA A 276 12.42 -8.29 25.49
C ALA A 276 12.38 -9.62 24.73
N TYR A 277 12.63 -9.59 23.42
CA TYR A 277 12.73 -10.81 22.62
C TYR A 277 13.95 -11.67 23.00
N ILE A 278 15.14 -11.07 23.15
CA ILE A 278 16.37 -11.77 23.54
C ILE A 278 16.17 -12.48 24.88
N GLU A 279 15.66 -11.75 25.87
CA GLU A 279 15.42 -12.27 27.20
C GLU A 279 14.38 -13.40 27.18
N GLY A 280 13.21 -13.13 26.58
CA GLY A 280 12.12 -14.10 26.56
C GLY A 280 12.38 -15.34 25.70
N ALA A 281 13.20 -15.22 24.65
CA ALA A 281 13.64 -16.36 23.82
C ALA A 281 14.87 -17.07 24.40
N GLY A 282 15.52 -16.50 25.43
CA GLY A 282 16.75 -17.04 26.01
C GLY A 282 17.90 -17.09 25.02
N LEU A 283 18.04 -16.07 24.16
CA LEU A 283 19.14 -16.02 23.20
C LEU A 283 20.46 -15.79 23.93
N ARG A 284 21.45 -16.64 23.67
CA ARG A 284 22.76 -16.54 24.34
C ARG A 284 23.63 -15.51 23.62
N PRO A 285 24.18 -14.51 24.33
CA PRO A 285 25.16 -13.61 23.74
C PRO A 285 26.43 -14.38 23.38
N ILE A 286 27.03 -14.02 22.24
CA ILE A 286 28.27 -14.61 21.75
C ILE A 286 29.40 -13.59 21.87
N ALA A 287 29.22 -12.44 21.23
CA ALA A 287 30.21 -11.37 21.18
C ALA A 287 29.54 -10.03 20.86
N SER A 288 30.24 -8.94 21.19
CA SER A 288 29.89 -7.59 20.73
C SER A 288 31.12 -6.83 20.25
N ALA A 289 30.90 -5.86 19.37
CA ALA A 289 31.95 -4.99 18.85
C ALA A 289 31.36 -3.63 18.46
N PRO A 290 32.13 -2.52 18.52
CA PRO A 290 31.72 -1.25 17.91
C PRO A 290 31.41 -1.44 16.42
N ASP A 291 30.38 -0.76 15.88
CA ASP A 291 30.07 -0.78 14.44
C ASP A 291 30.94 0.24 13.68
N PRO A 292 31.93 -0.18 12.87
CA PRO A 292 32.77 0.74 12.10
C PRO A 292 31.94 1.54 11.09
N GLY A 293 30.91 0.89 10.50
CA GLY A 293 30.00 1.51 9.55
C GLY A 293 29.01 2.50 10.20
N ASN A 294 28.89 2.49 11.53
CA ASN A 294 27.98 3.36 12.27
C ASN A 294 28.58 3.80 13.63
N PRO A 295 29.56 4.74 13.61
CA PRO A 295 30.26 5.17 14.82
C PRO A 295 29.33 5.58 15.96
N GLY A 296 29.63 5.11 17.17
CA GLY A 296 28.80 5.29 18.37
C GLY A 296 27.70 4.25 18.55
N SER A 297 27.58 3.28 17.63
CA SER A 297 26.67 2.13 17.75
C SER A 297 27.46 0.83 17.98
N GLU A 298 26.80 -0.17 18.53
CA GLU A 298 27.38 -1.48 18.83
C GLU A 298 26.68 -2.58 18.00
N LEU A 299 27.47 -3.52 17.50
CA LEU A 299 27.03 -4.79 16.94
C LEU A 299 27.02 -5.84 18.05
N ARG A 300 25.91 -6.58 18.19
CA ARG A 300 25.77 -7.64 19.19
C ARG A 300 25.32 -8.94 18.52
N LEU A 301 26.06 -10.02 18.74
CA LEU A 301 25.80 -11.31 18.11
C LEU A 301 25.22 -12.30 19.14
N PHE A 302 24.15 -13.00 18.76
CA PHE A 302 23.47 -13.95 19.61
C PHE A 302 23.27 -15.29 18.90
N ALA A 303 23.33 -16.39 19.66
CA ALA A 303 23.02 -17.72 19.18
C ALA A 303 21.50 -17.89 19.00
N MET A 304 21.06 -18.36 17.84
CA MET A 304 19.68 -18.78 17.60
C MET A 304 19.56 -20.32 17.62
N ARG A 305 18.35 -20.80 17.88
CA ARG A 305 18.02 -22.22 17.69
C ARG A 305 18.01 -22.52 16.19
N ARG A 306 18.54 -23.69 15.79
CA ARG A 306 18.61 -24.23 14.40
C ARG A 306 19.84 -23.86 13.56
N GLY A 307 21.03 -23.73 14.17
CA GLY A 307 22.27 -23.58 13.40
C GLY A 307 22.36 -22.24 12.66
N SER A 308 21.87 -21.17 13.30
CA SER A 308 22.04 -19.80 12.84
C SER A 308 22.29 -18.87 14.01
N ARG A 309 22.70 -17.63 13.70
CA ARG A 309 22.90 -16.56 14.67
C ARG A 309 22.12 -15.34 14.23
N VAL A 310 21.88 -14.44 15.16
CA VAL A 310 21.31 -13.12 14.87
C VAL A 310 22.30 -12.03 15.26
N LEU A 311 22.64 -11.20 14.28
CA LEU A 311 23.41 -9.98 14.47
C LEU A 311 22.45 -8.82 14.69
N LEU A 312 22.49 -8.21 15.86
CA LEU A 312 21.80 -6.95 16.12
C LEU A 312 22.67 -5.78 15.69
N ALA A 313 22.10 -4.94 14.83
CA ALA A 313 22.72 -3.71 14.34
C ALA A 313 21.75 -2.53 14.48
N VAL A 314 22.32 -1.32 14.54
CA VAL A 314 21.56 -0.06 14.58
C VAL A 314 21.62 0.58 13.21
N ASN A 315 20.49 1.11 12.72
CA ASN A 315 20.49 1.83 11.45
C ASN A 315 21.43 3.05 11.47
N GLY A 316 22.11 3.31 10.35
CA GLY A 316 22.95 4.51 10.20
C GLY A 316 22.11 5.79 10.10
N SER A 317 21.01 5.71 9.35
CA SER A 317 20.09 6.83 9.11
C SER A 317 19.10 7.00 10.27
N LEU A 318 18.79 8.25 10.58
CA LEU A 318 17.72 8.59 11.52
C LEU A 318 16.36 8.37 10.84
N GLU A 319 15.42 7.83 11.60
CA GLU A 319 14.01 7.88 11.25
C GLU A 319 13.50 9.33 11.34
N ARG A 320 12.30 9.60 10.79
CA ARG A 320 11.72 10.95 10.81
C ARG A 320 11.46 11.50 12.21
N ASP A 321 11.30 10.62 13.18
CA ASP A 321 11.16 10.97 14.61
C ASP A 321 12.51 11.15 15.32
N GLY A 322 13.62 11.09 14.58
CA GLY A 322 14.98 11.24 15.11
C GLY A 322 15.53 10.00 15.83
N ARG A 323 14.79 8.88 15.86
CA ARG A 323 15.29 7.64 16.46
C ARG A 323 16.07 6.81 15.45
N ARG A 324 16.91 5.89 15.95
CA ARG A 324 17.53 4.84 15.15
C ARG A 324 16.88 3.51 15.48
N ARG A 325 16.42 2.79 14.45
CA ARG A 325 15.89 1.44 14.62
C ARG A 325 17.02 0.42 14.81
N ARG A 326 16.73 -0.60 15.60
CA ARG A 326 17.56 -1.80 15.75
C ARG A 326 16.98 -2.90 14.89
N TYR A 327 17.83 -3.60 14.15
CA TYR A 327 17.45 -4.72 13.29
C TYR A 327 18.28 -5.95 13.64
N GLY A 328 17.68 -7.11 13.45
CA GLY A 328 18.37 -8.40 13.56
C GLY A 328 18.54 -9.01 12.18
N LEU A 329 19.77 -9.36 11.86
CA LEU A 329 20.15 -10.01 10.61
C LEU A 329 20.50 -11.45 10.93
N VAL A 330 19.82 -12.39 10.28
CA VAL A 330 20.14 -13.82 10.44
C VAL A 330 21.42 -14.10 9.66
N VAL A 331 22.43 -14.65 10.34
CA VAL A 331 23.75 -14.96 9.79
C VAL A 331 24.11 -16.42 10.06
N PRO A 332 25.03 -17.02 9.27
CA PRO A 332 25.51 -18.38 9.51
C PRO A 332 26.07 -18.60 10.92
N ASP A 333 25.98 -19.84 11.41
CA ASP A 333 26.43 -20.21 12.76
C ASP A 333 27.93 -20.40 12.93
N PHE A 334 28.72 -20.39 11.86
CA PHE A 334 30.18 -20.43 11.94
C PHE A 334 30.81 -19.06 12.20
N LEU A 335 30.03 -17.98 12.20
CA LEU A 335 30.53 -16.61 12.41
C LEU A 335 30.51 -16.27 13.89
N ASP A 336 31.67 -16.24 14.54
CA ASP A 336 31.87 -15.87 15.97
C ASP A 336 32.14 -14.39 16.22
N ASP A 337 32.52 -13.65 15.18
CA ASP A 337 32.87 -12.23 15.27
C ASP A 337 31.72 -11.36 14.71
N PRO A 338 31.21 -10.36 15.47
CA PRO A 338 30.19 -9.43 14.99
C PRO A 338 30.61 -8.62 13.76
N ILE A 339 31.90 -8.30 13.61
CA ILE A 339 32.42 -7.56 12.44
C ILE A 339 32.35 -8.45 11.19
N ALA A 340 32.85 -9.69 11.28
CA ALA A 340 32.71 -10.68 10.21
C ALA A 340 31.24 -10.97 9.86
N ALA A 341 30.38 -11.07 10.87
CA ALA A 341 28.93 -11.23 10.67
C ALA A 341 28.33 -10.05 9.89
N ALA A 342 28.69 -8.82 10.26
CA ALA A 342 28.22 -7.63 9.55
C ALA A 342 28.75 -7.60 8.11
N GLY A 343 30.04 -7.85 7.90
CA GLY A 343 30.66 -7.94 6.58
C GLY A 343 29.98 -8.97 5.68
N TRP A 344 29.67 -10.16 6.21
CA TRP A 344 28.97 -11.21 5.47
C TRP A 344 27.62 -10.75 4.91
N THR A 345 26.87 -9.92 5.65
CA THR A 345 25.58 -9.37 5.16
C THR A 345 25.71 -8.44 3.94
N TYR A 346 26.92 -7.95 3.67
CA TYR A 346 27.26 -7.11 2.52
C TYR A 346 28.08 -7.86 1.46
N GLY A 347 28.38 -9.14 1.65
CA GLY A 347 29.33 -9.87 0.81
C GLY A 347 30.77 -9.37 0.93
N LEU A 348 31.14 -8.81 2.09
CA LEU A 348 32.47 -8.28 2.40
C LEU A 348 33.20 -9.17 3.42
N SER A 349 34.54 -9.12 3.42
CA SER A 349 35.34 -9.67 4.52
C SER A 349 35.26 -8.79 5.77
N ALA A 350 35.69 -9.33 6.91
CA ALA A 350 35.77 -8.56 8.16
C ALA A 350 36.73 -7.37 8.03
N GLU A 351 37.87 -7.56 7.38
CA GLU A 351 38.85 -6.50 7.11
C GLU A 351 38.23 -5.41 6.23
N GLN A 352 37.52 -5.77 5.18
CA GLN A 352 36.85 -4.82 4.30
C GLN A 352 35.75 -4.03 5.04
N TYR A 353 34.95 -4.71 5.86
CA TYR A 353 33.90 -4.06 6.64
C TYR A 353 34.49 -3.10 7.69
N SER A 354 35.62 -3.46 8.30
CA SER A 354 36.29 -2.63 9.31
C SER A 354 36.78 -1.27 8.79
N LEU A 355 36.99 -1.17 7.47
CA LEU A 355 37.44 0.04 6.80
C LEU A 355 36.28 0.95 6.35
N LEU A 356 35.02 0.56 6.59
CA LEU A 356 33.87 1.40 6.23
C LEU A 356 33.87 2.69 7.05
N VAL A 357 33.93 3.83 6.36
CA VAL A 357 33.76 5.15 6.97
C VAL A 357 32.34 5.61 6.71
N ARG A 358 31.47 5.44 7.72
CA ARG A 358 30.10 6.00 7.83
C ARG A 358 29.16 5.70 6.65
N ARG A 359 28.10 4.93 6.91
CA ARG A 359 26.93 4.85 5.98
C ARG A 359 26.31 6.25 5.80
N THR A 360 26.30 6.78 4.57
CA THR A 360 25.48 7.95 4.21
C THR A 360 24.02 7.57 4.07
#